data_AF-A0A3M2W8U2-F1
#
_entry.id   AF-A0A3M2W8U2-F1
#
_cell.length_a   1.000
_cell.length_b   1.000
_cell.length_c   1.000
_cell.angle_alpha   90.00
_cell.angle_beta   90.00
_cell.angle_gamma   90.00
#
_symmetry.space_group_name_H-M   'P 1'
#
loop_
_entity.id
_entity.type
_entity.pdbx_description
1 polymer ?
#
loop_
_entity_poly.entity_id
_entity_poly.type
_entity_poly.pdbx_seq_one_letter_code
_entity_poly.pdbx_strand_id
1 'polypeptide(L)'
;MEQVRSQAMALAAILDANANIGQVIYDWNEPGKVLKIDIAQDKVRQFGLSSEDVAQILNSLVTGTTITQVRDSTYLVDLVGRAESDERSSIQTLSNLQIPTPNGSTVPLLAFATLSYEQEQPLVWRRDRLPTITLKANVLGTLQPAALVKQLKPA
;
A
#
# COMPACT_ATOMS: atom_id res chain seq x y z
N MET A 1 4.55 13.60 -7.58
CA MET A 1 3.15 13.13 -7.56
C MET A 1 2.18 14.28 -7.41
N GLU A 2 2.36 15.19 -6.44
CA GLU A 2 1.44 16.31 -6.20
C GLU A 2 1.17 17.19 -7.43
N GLN A 3 2.22 17.53 -8.19
CA GLN A 3 2.08 18.33 -9.40
C GLN A 3 1.26 17.63 -10.50
N VAL A 4 1.47 16.32 -10.72
CA VAL A 4 0.72 15.54 -11.71
C VAL A 4 -0.74 15.44 -11.31
N ARG A 5 -1.02 15.29 -10.02
CA ARG A 5 -2.38 15.30 -9.46
C ARG A 5 -3.06 16.65 -9.70
N SER A 6 -2.38 17.76 -9.39
CA SER A 6 -2.93 19.10 -9.63
C SER A 6 -3.30 19.30 -11.10
N GLN A 7 -2.42 18.89 -12.03
CA GLN A 7 -2.69 18.96 -13.46
C GLN A 7 -3.84 18.04 -13.90
N ALA A 8 -3.92 16.83 -13.34
CA ALA A 8 -5.03 15.91 -13.61
C ALA A 8 -6.38 16.50 -13.15
N MET A 9 -6.44 17.14 -11.98
CA MET A 9 -7.65 17.80 -11.48
C MET A 9 -8.04 19.00 -12.35
N ALA A 10 -7.06 19.79 -12.81
CA ALA A 10 -7.31 20.89 -13.74
C ALA A 10 -7.86 20.39 -15.09
N LEU A 11 -7.29 19.31 -15.63
CA LEU A 11 -7.78 18.69 -16.86
C LEU A 11 -9.20 18.14 -16.69
N ALA A 12 -9.48 17.48 -15.56
CA ALA A 12 -10.81 16.99 -15.27
C ALA A 12 -11.86 18.10 -15.18
N ALA A 13 -11.54 19.23 -14.55
CA ALA A 13 -12.45 20.38 -14.50
C ALA A 13 -12.81 20.89 -15.90
N ILE A 14 -11.86 20.86 -16.84
CA ILE A 14 -12.11 21.22 -18.25
C ILE A 14 -13.00 20.17 -18.93
N LEU A 15 -12.78 18.89 -18.66
CA LEU A 15 -13.59 17.80 -19.20
C LEU A 15 -15.03 17.86 -18.67
N ASP A 16 -15.22 18.05 -17.38
CA ASP A 16 -16.54 18.15 -16.73
C ASP A 16 -17.35 19.37 -17.20
N ALA A 17 -16.67 20.44 -17.64
CA ALA A 17 -17.35 21.62 -18.19
C ALA A 17 -17.97 21.38 -19.58
N ASN A 18 -17.63 20.27 -20.26
CA ASN A 18 -18.12 19.97 -21.60
C ASN A 18 -19.35 19.04 -21.54
N ALA A 19 -20.51 19.54 -21.99
CA ALA A 19 -21.77 18.79 -21.98
C ALA A 19 -21.77 17.49 -22.79
N ASN A 20 -20.79 17.29 -23.69
CA ASN A 20 -20.65 16.07 -24.48
C ASN A 20 -19.74 15.02 -23.82
N ILE A 21 -19.32 15.25 -22.57
CA ILE A 21 -18.44 14.36 -21.82
C ILE A 21 -19.21 13.85 -20.60
N GLY A 22 -19.17 12.53 -20.43
CA GLY A 22 -19.77 11.85 -19.28
C GLY A 22 -18.83 11.86 -18.08
N GLN A 23 -19.20 11.09 -17.06
CA GLN A 23 -18.42 11.02 -15.84
C GLN A 23 -16.94 10.68 -16.10
N VAL A 24 -16.06 11.53 -15.60
CA VAL A 24 -14.61 11.32 -15.63
C VAL A 24 -14.21 10.34 -14.54
N ILE A 25 -13.45 9.32 -14.92
CA ILE A 25 -12.89 8.28 -14.06
C ILE A 25 -11.37 8.40 -14.10
N TYR A 26 -10.75 8.25 -12.94
CA TYR A 26 -9.31 8.30 -12.75
C TYR A 26 -8.78 6.89 -12.46
N ASP A 27 -7.61 6.55 -12.99
CA ASP A 27 -6.88 5.33 -12.58
C ASP A 27 -6.12 5.48 -11.25
N TRP A 28 -6.23 6.67 -10.65
CA TRP A 28 -5.63 7.02 -9.37
C TRP A 28 -6.56 6.64 -8.22
N ASN A 29 -6.09 5.72 -7.37
CA ASN A 29 -6.80 5.31 -6.15
C ASN A 29 -6.67 6.36 -5.03
N GLU A 30 -7.67 6.39 -4.14
CA GLU A 30 -7.57 7.12 -2.88
C GLU A 30 -6.36 6.61 -2.06
N PRO A 31 -5.63 7.51 -1.38
CA PRO A 31 -4.52 7.12 -0.52
C PRO A 31 -4.95 6.05 0.50
N GLY A 32 -4.20 4.95 0.54
CA GLY A 32 -4.42 3.90 1.52
C GLY A 32 -3.81 4.30 2.86
N LYS A 33 -4.45 3.93 3.96
CA LYS A 33 -3.80 3.95 5.28
C LYS A 33 -2.74 2.86 5.30
N VAL A 34 -1.48 3.24 5.47
CA VAL A 34 -0.37 2.32 5.71
C VAL A 34 0.11 2.48 7.14
N LEU A 35 0.59 1.38 7.71
CA LEU A 35 1.28 1.41 8.98
C LEU A 35 2.79 1.50 8.70
N LYS A 36 3.41 2.57 9.19
CA LYS A 36 4.85 2.76 9.12
C LYS A 36 5.49 2.40 10.46
N ILE A 37 6.63 1.74 10.37
CA ILE A 37 7.42 1.28 11.51
C ILE A 37 8.80 1.91 11.41
N ASP A 38 9.10 2.83 12.32
CA ASP A 38 10.39 3.52 12.38
C ASP A 38 11.27 2.88 13.46
N ILE A 39 12.36 2.23 13.04
CA ILE A 39 13.27 1.50 13.94
C ILE A 39 14.39 2.42 14.42
N ALA A 40 14.53 2.54 15.75
CA ALA A 40 15.66 3.19 16.40
C ALA A 40 16.89 2.26 16.37
N GLN A 41 17.74 2.44 15.36
CA GLN A 41 18.94 1.63 15.11
C GLN A 41 19.84 1.49 16.34
N ASP A 42 20.02 2.57 17.10
CA ASP A 42 20.91 2.58 18.27
C ASP A 42 20.36 1.74 19.42
N LYS A 43 19.03 1.61 19.52
CA LYS A 43 18.36 0.78 20.54
C LYS A 43 18.31 -0.67 20.12
N VAL A 44 17.97 -0.97 18.86
CA VAL A 44 17.87 -2.36 18.37
C VAL A 44 19.22 -3.09 18.45
N ARG A 45 20.32 -2.36 18.21
CA ARG A 45 21.69 -2.88 18.36
C ARG A 45 22.06 -3.27 19.79
N GLN A 46 21.48 -2.64 20.80
CA GLN A 46 21.71 -3.01 22.21
C GLN A 46 21.15 -4.39 22.54
N PHE A 47 20.16 -4.85 21.76
CA PHE A 47 19.59 -6.19 21.85
C PHE A 47 20.26 -7.19 20.91
N GLY A 48 21.36 -6.81 20.24
CA GLY A 48 22.08 -7.65 19.29
C GLY A 48 21.35 -7.87 17.96
N LEU A 49 20.34 -7.05 17.66
CA LEU A 49 19.51 -7.16 16.46
C LEU A 49 19.90 -6.07 15.45
N SER A 50 19.86 -6.42 14.16
CA SER A 50 19.92 -5.46 13.06
C SER A 50 18.50 -5.10 12.58
N SER A 51 18.39 -4.03 11.79
CA SER A 51 17.10 -3.71 11.17
C SER A 51 16.68 -4.68 10.07
N GLU A 52 17.64 -5.38 9.47
CA GLU A 52 17.35 -6.43 8.50
C GLU A 52 16.69 -7.63 9.19
N ASP A 53 17.22 -8.05 10.36
CA ASP A 53 16.63 -9.13 11.16
C ASP A 53 15.19 -8.80 11.55
N VAL A 54 14.97 -7.56 12.03
CA VAL A 54 13.63 -7.10 12.42
C VAL A 54 12.70 -7.04 11.21
N ALA A 55 13.17 -6.55 10.06
CA ALA A 55 12.38 -6.52 8.82
C ALA A 55 12.02 -7.92 8.35
N GLN A 56 12.92 -8.89 8.45
CA GLN A 56 12.68 -10.28 8.07
C GLN A 56 11.64 -10.95 8.97
N ILE A 57 11.71 -10.71 10.29
CA ILE A 57 10.72 -11.18 11.26
C ILE A 57 9.35 -10.55 10.98
N LEU A 58 9.29 -9.24 10.76
CA LEU A 58 8.04 -8.53 10.44
C LEU A 58 7.44 -9.00 9.10
N ASN A 59 8.27 -9.21 8.08
CA ASN A 59 7.82 -9.73 6.79
C ASN A 59 7.22 -11.13 6.93
N SER A 60 7.89 -12.02 7.67
CA SER A 60 7.40 -13.36 8.00
C SER A 60 6.01 -13.33 8.67
N LEU A 61 5.77 -12.36 9.55
CA LEU A 61 4.49 -12.20 10.25
C LEU A 61 3.39 -11.62 9.36
N VAL A 62 3.72 -10.61 8.53
CA VAL A 62 2.74 -9.91 7.67
C VAL A 62 2.37 -10.73 6.43
N THR A 63 3.35 -11.35 5.78
CA THR A 63 3.14 -12.21 4.59
C THR A 63 2.49 -13.55 4.98
N GLY A 64 2.57 -13.91 6.27
CA GLY A 64 2.19 -15.20 6.80
C GLY A 64 3.25 -16.24 6.49
N THR A 65 3.86 -16.81 7.53
CA THR A 65 4.72 -17.98 7.41
C THR A 65 3.89 -19.24 7.62
N THR A 66 4.07 -20.23 6.73
CA THR A 66 3.56 -21.59 6.96
C THR A 66 4.25 -22.14 8.21
N ILE A 67 3.52 -22.31 9.30
CA ILE A 67 4.11 -22.56 10.63
C ILE A 67 4.59 -24.01 10.76
N THR A 68 3.89 -24.98 10.16
CA THR A 68 4.28 -26.40 10.18
C THR A 68 3.44 -27.23 9.19
N GLN A 69 3.92 -28.40 8.77
CA GLN A 69 3.13 -29.40 8.01
C GLN A 69 2.65 -30.50 8.97
N VAL A 70 1.33 -30.70 9.06
CA VAL A 70 0.74 -31.83 9.80
C VAL A 70 0.41 -32.94 8.81
N ARG A 71 0.88 -34.16 9.11
CA ARG A 71 0.64 -35.34 8.27
C ARG A 71 -0.70 -35.95 8.65
N ASP A 72 -1.67 -35.89 7.73
CA ASP A 72 -2.89 -36.69 7.81
C ASP A 72 -2.76 -37.88 6.87
N SER A 73 -2.58 -39.06 7.45
CA SER A 73 -2.48 -40.34 6.77
C SER A 73 -1.41 -40.36 5.66
N THR A 74 -1.75 -40.11 4.39
CA THR A 74 -0.82 -40.10 3.25
C THR A 74 -0.55 -38.70 2.67
N TYR A 75 -1.15 -37.65 3.24
CA TYR A 75 -1.04 -36.27 2.75
C TYR A 75 -0.30 -35.38 3.75
N LEU A 76 0.61 -34.54 3.25
CA LEU A 76 1.14 -33.41 4.02
C LEU A 76 0.17 -32.23 3.87
N VAL A 77 -0.31 -31.71 4.99
CA VAL A 77 -1.23 -30.56 5.03
C VAL A 77 -0.53 -29.40 5.72
N ASP A 78 -0.46 -28.25 5.05
CA ASP A 78 0.13 -27.03 5.60
C ASP A 78 -0.77 -26.45 6.71
N LEU A 79 -0.24 -26.33 7.94
CA LEU A 79 -0.91 -25.72 9.08
C LEU A 79 -0.52 -24.24 9.15
N VAL A 80 -1.41 -23.41 8.61
CA VAL A 80 -1.29 -21.94 8.68
C VAL A 80 -2.00 -21.47 9.94
N GLY A 81 -1.24 -21.08 10.97
CA GLY A 81 -1.81 -20.37 12.12
C GLY A 81 -2.29 -19.00 11.66
N ARG A 82 -3.60 -18.84 11.53
CA ARG A 82 -4.24 -17.63 11.00
C ARG A 82 -5.04 -16.97 12.12
N ALA A 83 -4.63 -15.78 12.55
CA ALA A 83 -5.47 -14.93 13.39
C ALA A 83 -6.74 -14.52 12.61
N GLU A 84 -7.88 -14.52 13.32
CA GLU A 84 -9.16 -14.04 12.80
C GLU A 84 -9.04 -12.60 12.28
N SER A 85 -9.90 -12.23 11.32
CA SER A 85 -9.81 -11.01 10.52
C SER A 85 -9.69 -9.72 11.34
N ASP A 86 -10.16 -9.74 12.58
CA ASP A 86 -10.42 -8.55 13.39
C ASP A 86 -9.19 -8.12 14.22
N GLU A 87 -8.18 -8.99 14.37
CA GLU A 87 -6.95 -8.68 15.10
C GLU A 87 -5.85 -8.03 14.23
N ARG A 88 -6.06 -7.93 12.91
CA ARG A 88 -5.04 -7.44 11.96
C ARG A 88 -4.94 -5.93 11.87
N SER A 89 -5.97 -5.20 12.30
CA SER A 89 -6.14 -3.78 11.95
C SER A 89 -5.68 -2.81 13.02
N SER A 90 -5.24 -3.29 14.19
CA SER A 90 -4.94 -2.40 15.32
C SER A 90 -3.46 -2.35 15.66
N ILE A 91 -2.95 -1.13 15.85
CA ILE A 91 -1.68 -0.83 16.54
C ILE A 91 -1.54 -1.63 17.85
N GLN A 92 -2.64 -1.97 18.53
CA GLN A 92 -2.62 -2.73 19.78
C GLN A 92 -2.04 -4.15 19.61
N THR A 93 -2.28 -4.83 18.49
CA THR A 93 -1.72 -6.16 18.24
C THR A 93 -0.20 -6.10 18.05
N LEU A 94 0.29 -5.07 17.36
CA LEU A 94 1.73 -4.85 17.14
C LEU A 94 2.44 -4.27 18.35
N SER A 95 1.72 -3.58 19.24
CA SER A 95 2.27 -3.11 20.52
C SER A 95 2.70 -4.26 21.44
N ASN A 96 2.05 -5.43 21.29
CA ASN A 96 2.37 -6.65 22.04
C ASN A 96 3.35 -7.57 21.31
N LEU A 97 3.86 -7.17 20.14
CA LEU A 97 4.74 -8.03 19.35
C LEU A 97 6.09 -8.18 20.05
N GLN A 98 6.46 -9.43 20.34
CA GLN A 98 7.73 -9.78 20.95
C GLN A 98 8.71 -10.23 19.87
N ILE A 99 9.86 -9.56 19.81
CA ILE A 99 10.94 -9.87 18.88
C ILE A 99 11.98 -10.72 19.61
N PRO A 100 12.28 -11.95 19.14
CA PRO A 100 13.33 -12.77 19.72
C PRO A 100 14.71 -12.16 19.46
N THR A 101 15.57 -12.19 20.46
CA THR A 101 16.97 -11.74 20.37
C THR A 101 17.91 -12.94 20.20
N PRO A 102 19.13 -12.76 19.67
CA PRO A 102 20.12 -13.83 19.56
C PRO A 102 20.49 -14.47 20.91
N ASN A 103 20.27 -13.74 22.02
CA ASN A 103 20.57 -14.18 23.38
C ASN A 103 19.44 -15.04 24.00
N GLY A 104 18.42 -15.42 23.21
CA GLY A 104 17.30 -16.25 23.66
C GLY A 104 16.22 -15.52 24.48
N SER A 105 16.40 -14.22 24.71
CA SER A 105 15.38 -13.36 25.35
C SER A 105 14.47 -12.72 24.30
N THR A 106 13.28 -12.27 24.69
CA THR A 106 12.39 -11.49 23.83
C THR A 106 12.36 -10.03 24.25
N VAL A 107 12.21 -9.12 23.28
CA VAL A 107 12.06 -7.69 23.51
C VAL A 107 10.81 -7.17 22.79
N PRO A 108 9.95 -6.36 23.43
CA PRO A 108 8.77 -5.81 22.77
C PRO A 108 9.18 -4.84 21.66
N LEU A 109 8.51 -4.89 20.51
CA LEU A 109 8.80 -4.05 19.33
C LEU A 109 8.83 -2.55 19.70
N LEU A 110 7.91 -2.11 20.55
CA LEU A 110 7.83 -0.71 21.01
C LEU A 110 9.03 -0.24 21.84
N ALA A 111 9.90 -1.13 22.32
CA ALA A 111 11.12 -0.70 23.02
C ALA A 111 12.11 0.01 22.09
N PHE A 112 12.09 -0.32 20.80
CA PHE A 112 13.03 0.19 19.81
C PHE A 112 12.40 0.57 18.46
N ALA A 113 11.07 0.54 18.33
CA ALA A 113 10.37 1.01 17.13
C ALA A 113 9.18 1.90 17.47
N THR A 114 8.91 2.87 16.61
CA THR A 114 7.73 3.75 16.67
C THR A 114 6.76 3.37 15.57
N LEU A 115 5.47 3.28 15.91
CA LEU A 115 4.40 2.95 14.98
C LEU A 115 3.61 4.23 14.65
N SER A 116 3.42 4.51 13.36
CA SER A 116 2.60 5.63 12.91
C SER A 116 1.73 5.23 11.74
N TYR A 117 0.53 5.81 11.66
CA TYR A 117 -0.28 5.70 10.45
C TYR A 117 0.13 6.81 9.49
N GLU A 118 0.53 6.42 8.29
CA GLU A 118 0.74 7.34 7.19
C GLU A 118 -0.26 7.04 6.06
N GLN A 119 -0.48 8.03 5.21
CA GLN A 119 -1.20 7.80 3.95
C GLN A 119 -0.14 7.64 2.86
N GLU A 120 -0.12 6.46 2.25
CA GLU A 120 0.73 6.20 1.09
C GLU A 120 -0.12 5.94 -0.14
N GLN A 121 0.44 6.24 -1.30
CA GLN A 121 -0.15 5.89 -2.58
C GLN A 121 0.27 4.45 -2.91
N PRO A 122 -0.60 3.45 -2.75
CA PRO A 122 -0.20 2.05 -2.91
C PRO A 122 0.20 1.70 -4.36
N LEU A 123 -0.16 2.54 -5.33
CA LEU A 123 0.11 2.32 -6.74
C LEU A 123 0.50 3.62 -7.45
N VAL A 124 1.66 3.61 -8.10
CA VAL A 124 2.13 4.71 -8.96
C VAL A 124 2.16 4.24 -10.41
N TRP A 125 1.18 4.67 -11.20
CA TRP A 125 1.15 4.44 -12.63
C TRP A 125 2.28 5.19 -13.34
N ARG A 126 2.94 4.51 -14.27
CA ARG A 126 3.98 5.10 -15.11
C ARG A 126 3.71 4.77 -16.57
N ARG A 127 3.93 5.76 -17.44
CA ARG A 127 3.98 5.61 -18.90
C ARG A 127 5.30 6.20 -19.36
N ASP A 128 6.06 5.46 -20.17
CA ASP A 128 7.40 5.87 -20.63
C ASP A 128 8.34 6.28 -19.47
N ARG A 129 8.23 5.57 -18.33
CA ARG A 129 8.96 5.80 -17.06
C ARG A 129 8.60 7.10 -16.32
N LEU A 130 7.62 7.85 -16.78
CA LEU A 130 7.14 9.07 -16.12
C LEU A 130 5.86 8.77 -15.32
N PRO A 131 5.76 9.24 -14.06
CA PRO A 131 4.52 9.14 -13.29
C PRO A 131 3.35 9.76 -14.06
N THR A 132 2.28 9.01 -14.26
CA THR A 132 1.16 9.38 -15.13
C THR A 132 -0.15 9.07 -14.42
N ILE A 133 -1.13 9.95 -14.53
CA ILE A 133 -2.52 9.70 -14.14
C ILE A 133 -3.35 9.67 -15.42
N THR A 134 -4.09 8.59 -15.66
CA THR A 134 -4.96 8.46 -16.83
C THR A 134 -6.38 8.87 -16.45
N LEU A 135 -6.89 9.87 -17.13
CA LEU A 135 -8.31 10.22 -17.10
C LEU A 135 -9.02 9.49 -18.24
N LYS A 136 -10.17 8.91 -17.92
CA LYS A 136 -11.05 8.26 -18.88
C LYS A 136 -12.44 8.87 -18.73
N ALA A 137 -13.08 9.20 -19.83
CA ALA A 137 -14.45 9.69 -19.81
C ALA A 137 -15.21 9.12 -21.01
N ASN A 138 -16.51 8.92 -20.83
CA ASN A 138 -17.37 8.51 -21.93
C ASN A 138 -17.74 9.73 -22.78
N VAL A 139 -17.92 9.52 -24.07
CA VAL A 139 -18.49 10.56 -24.94
C VAL A 139 -20.00 10.43 -24.90
N LEU A 140 -20.69 11.53 -24.57
CA LEU A 140 -22.14 11.63 -24.58
C LEU A 140 -22.63 12.19 -25.92
N GLY A 141 -23.81 11.74 -26.34
CA GLY A 141 -24.45 12.19 -27.58
C GLY A 141 -23.95 11.45 -28.83
N THR A 142 -23.98 12.12 -29.98
CA THR A 142 -23.67 11.54 -31.30
C THR A 142 -22.30 11.94 -31.85
N LEU A 143 -21.55 12.76 -31.09
CA LEU A 143 -20.23 13.23 -31.47
C LEU A 143 -19.21 12.09 -31.47
N GLN A 144 -18.38 12.05 -32.51
CA GLN A 144 -17.28 11.08 -32.57
C GLN A 144 -16.14 11.50 -31.64
N PRO A 145 -15.47 10.55 -30.96
CA PRO A 145 -14.34 10.84 -30.06
C PRO A 145 -13.24 11.69 -30.71
N ALA A 146 -12.94 11.45 -31.99
CA ALA A 146 -11.92 12.21 -32.71
C ALA A 146 -12.29 13.70 -32.89
N ALA A 147 -13.58 14.02 -33.06
CA ALA A 147 -14.05 15.39 -33.16
C ALA A 147 -13.99 16.10 -31.80
N LEU A 148 -14.37 15.40 -30.73
CA LEU A 148 -14.28 15.90 -29.36
C LEU A 148 -12.82 16.21 -28.95
N VAL A 149 -11.88 15.31 -29.28
CA VAL A 149 -10.44 15.54 -29.00
C VAL A 149 -9.94 16.80 -29.69
N LYS A 150 -10.38 17.10 -30.92
CA LYS A 150 -10.01 18.35 -31.61
C LYS A 150 -10.55 19.59 -30.91
N GLN A 151 -11.74 19.53 -30.32
CA GLN A 151 -12.32 20.65 -29.56
C GLN A 151 -11.61 20.88 -28.23
N LEU A 152 -11.07 19.82 -27.61
CA LEU A 152 -10.40 19.86 -26.31
C LEU A 152 -8.90 20.13 -26.40
N LYS A 153 -8.31 20.20 -27.60
CA LYS A 153 -6.88 20.50 -27.73
C LYS A 153 -6.61 21.92 -27.22
N PRO A 154 -5.67 22.11 -26.28
CA PRO A 154 -5.21 23.45 -25.94
C PRO A 154 -4.59 24.11 -27.18
N ALA A 155 -4.80 25.43 -27.30
CA ALA A 155 -4.28 26.25 -28.40
C ALA A 155 -2.74 26.26 -28.44
#